data_AF-A0A6P9CPG7-F1
#
_entry.id   AF-A0A6P9CPG7-F1
#
_cell.length_a   1.000
_cell.length_b   1.000
_cell.length_c   1.000
_cell.angle_alpha   90.00
_cell.angle_beta   90.00
_cell.angle_gamma   90.00
#
_symmetry.space_group_name_H-M   'P 1'
#
loop_
_entity.id
_entity.type
_entity.pdbx_description
1 polymer ?
#
loop_
_entity_poly.entity_id
_entity_poly.type
_entity_poly.pdbx_seq_one_letter_code
_entity_poly.pdbx_strand_id
1 'polypeptide(L)'
;MLESLRERLLSVQQDLSSGLKIFSDKSREAKINKQRTAQSLPEFSAGLVLLSRYEDSWAALHKGAKECAKTGELVDSEVVMLSAYWEKKRSGLLDLQDQLQQIPVFLAGLESTTASLVQLEAHFKEMEHHLLHLEDLCGQCELQRYKHMQILQRENYKKTKRKELEIFKAELDTEHVQKVLDMEHTQEMKLKERQKFFEEAFQQDMEQYLNTGYLQIAERREPIGSMSSMEVNVDTLEQMDLVDMSDQEALDVFLNSGVEDSSLLSAMIVFRFPLSQSWTRSSLQKHPEQSLLAKMPVKEMPQWSS
;
A
#
# COMPACT_ATOMS: atom_id res chain seq x y z
N MET A 1 98.77 -24.99 14.56
CA MET A 1 98.37 -24.94 13.12
C MET A 1 98.24 -23.52 12.59
N LEU A 2 97.87 -22.53 13.41
CA LEU A 2 97.85 -21.12 13.00
C LEU A 2 99.25 -20.45 13.02
N GLU A 3 100.19 -20.89 13.86
CA GLU A 3 101.57 -20.36 13.81
C GLU A 3 102.29 -20.67 12.49
N SER A 4 102.15 -21.88 11.94
CA SER A 4 102.81 -22.25 10.69
C SER A 4 102.28 -21.47 9.48
N LEU A 5 101.00 -21.08 9.51
CA LEU A 5 100.40 -20.24 8.49
C LEU A 5 100.91 -18.79 8.61
N ARG A 6 101.07 -18.28 9.84
CA ARG A 6 101.64 -16.96 10.12
C ARG A 6 103.11 -16.87 9.70
N GLU A 7 103.91 -17.89 9.99
CA GLU A 7 105.30 -17.97 9.55
C GLU A 7 105.43 -18.01 8.02
N ARG A 8 104.56 -18.77 7.34
CA ARG A 8 104.50 -18.79 5.86
C ARG A 8 104.13 -17.43 5.27
N LEU A 9 103.16 -16.73 5.87
CA LEU A 9 102.75 -15.40 5.40
C LEU A 9 103.86 -14.35 5.60
N LEU A 10 104.60 -14.44 6.72
CA LEU A 10 105.75 -13.58 6.98
C LEU A 10 106.93 -13.89 6.03
N SER A 11 107.18 -15.16 5.72
CA SER A 11 108.16 -15.56 4.70
C SER A 11 107.79 -15.01 3.32
N VAL A 12 106.54 -15.14 2.88
CA VAL A 12 106.08 -14.62 1.58
C VAL A 12 106.18 -13.08 1.53
N GLN A 13 105.86 -12.40 2.63
CA GLN A 13 106.01 -10.95 2.72
C GLN A 13 107.48 -10.50 2.70
N GLN A 14 108.38 -11.25 3.33
CA GLN A 14 109.82 -11.01 3.28
C GLN A 14 110.40 -11.29 1.90
N ASP A 15 109.97 -12.35 1.23
CA ASP A 15 110.41 -12.72 -0.12
C ASP A 15 109.94 -11.71 -1.18
N LEU A 16 108.72 -11.17 -1.03
CA LEU A 16 108.24 -10.06 -1.85
C LEU A 16 109.02 -8.76 -1.57
N SER A 17 109.33 -8.47 -0.30
CA SER A 17 110.09 -7.27 0.07
C SER A 17 111.56 -7.33 -0.36
N SER A 18 112.18 -8.52 -0.31
CA SER A 18 113.54 -8.74 -0.77
C SER A 18 113.63 -8.78 -2.29
N GLY A 19 112.64 -9.38 -2.97
CA GLY A 19 112.48 -9.31 -4.42
C GLY A 19 112.35 -7.87 -4.94
N LEU A 20 111.56 -7.03 -4.29
CA LEU A 20 111.38 -5.63 -4.69
C LEU A 20 112.63 -4.75 -4.44
N LYS A 21 113.41 -5.04 -3.38
CA LYS A 21 114.68 -4.34 -3.11
C LYS A 21 115.74 -4.59 -4.19
N ILE A 22 115.81 -5.79 -4.76
CA ILE A 22 116.78 -6.14 -5.82
C ILE A 22 116.53 -5.32 -7.10
N PHE A 23 115.28 -4.95 -7.39
CA PHE A 23 114.95 -4.08 -8.54
C PHE A 23 115.21 -2.60 -8.28
N SER A 24 115.09 -2.14 -7.03
CA SER A 24 115.31 -0.73 -6.67
C SER A 24 116.81 -0.36 -6.64
N ASP A 25 117.68 -1.27 -6.20
CA ASP A 25 119.11 -0.98 -5.95
C ASP A 25 119.97 -0.85 -7.22
N LYS A 26 119.49 -1.33 -8.39
CA LYS A 26 120.21 -1.15 -9.67
C LYS A 26 119.97 0.21 -10.33
N SER A 27 119.09 1.05 -9.78
CA SER A 27 118.69 2.31 -10.42
C SER A 27 119.43 3.55 -9.89
N ARG A 28 120.34 3.43 -8.91
CA ARG A 28 120.96 4.59 -8.25
C ARG A 28 122.49 4.58 -8.16
N GLU A 29 123.22 4.16 -9.20
CA GLU A 29 124.63 4.52 -9.32
C GLU A 29 125.16 4.40 -10.76
N ALA A 30 125.22 5.52 -11.50
CA ALA A 30 126.14 5.72 -12.63
C ALA A 30 126.14 7.18 -13.11
N LYS A 31 126.96 8.03 -12.48
CA LYS A 31 127.52 9.24 -13.09
C LYS A 31 128.97 8.95 -13.45
N ILE A 32 129.32 8.72 -14.72
CA ILE A 32 130.70 8.81 -15.22
C ILE A 32 130.69 9.48 -16.61
N ASN A 33 131.58 10.47 -16.77
CA ASN A 33 131.83 11.26 -17.97
C ASN A 33 133.22 10.91 -18.52
N LYS A 34 133.33 10.41 -19.77
CA LYS A 34 134.23 10.91 -20.85
C LYS A 34 134.21 10.05 -22.12
N GLN A 35 133.53 10.59 -23.13
CA GLN A 35 133.86 10.77 -24.56
C GLN A 35 134.67 9.75 -25.39
N ARG A 36 134.08 9.47 -26.57
CA ARG A 36 134.60 8.93 -27.84
C ARG A 36 134.94 7.44 -27.88
N THR A 37 134.03 6.64 -28.43
CA THR A 37 134.20 5.94 -29.71
C THR A 37 132.81 5.54 -30.21
N ALA A 38 132.49 5.87 -31.46
CA ALA A 38 131.35 5.28 -32.17
C ALA A 38 131.68 3.79 -32.38
N GLN A 39 131.29 2.96 -31.42
CA GLN A 39 131.38 1.50 -31.46
C GLN A 39 130.08 0.95 -30.89
N SER A 40 129.15 0.70 -31.81
CA SER A 40 128.05 -0.26 -31.70
C SER A 40 127.44 -0.41 -30.30
N LEU A 41 126.44 0.43 -30.00
CA LEU A 41 125.29 -0.13 -29.27
C LEU A 41 124.77 -1.26 -30.17
N PRO A 42 124.66 -2.52 -29.72
CA PRO A 42 123.92 -3.50 -30.49
C PRO A 42 122.54 -2.89 -30.71
N GLU A 43 122.09 -2.79 -31.95
CA GLU A 43 120.72 -2.40 -32.26
C GLU A 43 119.80 -3.46 -31.65
N PHE A 44 119.45 -3.31 -30.36
CA PHE A 44 118.31 -3.99 -29.73
C PHE A 44 116.99 -3.45 -30.29
N SER A 45 116.99 -2.95 -31.53
CA SER A 45 115.86 -2.37 -32.25
C SER A 45 114.76 -3.41 -32.43
N ALA A 46 115.10 -4.66 -32.78
CA ALA A 46 114.13 -5.72 -32.98
C ALA A 46 113.38 -6.10 -31.67
N GLY A 47 114.09 -6.17 -30.53
CA GLY A 47 113.49 -6.48 -29.23
C GLY A 47 112.60 -5.35 -28.71
N LEU A 48 113.03 -4.10 -28.87
CA LEU A 48 112.25 -2.92 -28.52
C LEU A 48 110.99 -2.77 -29.40
N VAL A 49 111.10 -3.01 -30.71
CA VAL A 49 109.96 -3.00 -31.65
C VAL A 49 108.96 -4.11 -31.34
N LEU A 50 109.43 -5.31 -30.96
CA LEU A 50 108.54 -6.40 -30.55
C LEU A 50 107.78 -6.06 -29.26
N LEU A 51 108.47 -5.53 -28.26
CA LEU A 51 107.85 -5.06 -27.01
C LEU A 51 106.83 -3.95 -27.27
N SER A 52 107.20 -2.92 -28.06
CA SER A 52 106.28 -1.84 -28.46
C SER A 52 105.05 -2.40 -29.16
N ARG A 53 105.21 -3.36 -30.08
CA ARG A 53 104.07 -3.99 -30.76
C ARG A 53 103.15 -4.74 -29.78
N TYR A 54 103.71 -5.47 -28.82
CA TYR A 54 102.91 -6.16 -27.80
C TYR A 54 102.21 -5.18 -26.86
N GLU A 55 102.90 -4.10 -26.46
CA GLU A 55 102.32 -3.01 -25.66
C GLU A 55 101.15 -2.35 -26.40
N ASP A 56 101.35 -1.99 -27.67
CA ASP A 56 100.31 -1.40 -28.53
C ASP A 56 99.13 -2.36 -28.73
N SER A 57 99.41 -3.65 -28.97
CA SER A 57 98.38 -4.68 -29.15
C SER A 57 97.60 -4.92 -27.86
N TRP A 58 98.27 -4.93 -26.71
CA TRP A 58 97.66 -5.08 -25.39
C TRP A 58 96.80 -3.86 -25.06
N ALA A 59 97.30 -2.65 -25.31
CA ALA A 59 96.56 -1.41 -25.13
C ALA A 59 95.31 -1.35 -26.02
N ALA A 60 95.44 -1.75 -27.30
CA ALA A 60 94.31 -1.83 -28.23
C ALA A 60 93.27 -2.88 -27.77
N LEU A 61 93.71 -4.05 -27.31
CA LEU A 61 92.83 -5.09 -26.79
C LEU A 61 92.07 -4.62 -25.54
N HIS A 62 92.75 -3.98 -24.58
CA HIS A 62 92.11 -3.44 -23.38
C HIS A 62 91.12 -2.31 -23.69
N LYS A 63 91.48 -1.44 -24.63
CA LYS A 63 90.57 -0.40 -25.13
C LYS A 63 89.33 -1.03 -25.75
N GLY A 64 89.51 -2.01 -26.65
CA GLY A 64 88.42 -2.76 -27.26
C GLY A 64 87.54 -3.47 -26.23
N ALA A 65 88.14 -4.16 -25.26
CA ALA A 65 87.39 -4.83 -24.19
C ALA A 65 86.57 -3.84 -23.35
N LYS A 66 87.10 -2.64 -23.06
CA LYS A 66 86.38 -1.58 -22.35
C LYS A 66 85.22 -1.01 -23.16
N GLU A 67 85.40 -0.84 -24.47
CA GLU A 67 84.33 -0.40 -25.38
C GLU A 67 83.25 -1.48 -25.56
N CYS A 68 83.65 -2.75 -25.65
CA CYS A 68 82.74 -3.89 -25.65
C CYS A 68 81.94 -4.00 -24.33
N ALA A 69 82.57 -3.77 -23.18
CA ALA A 69 81.85 -3.75 -21.90
C ALA A 69 80.80 -2.64 -21.85
N LYS A 70 81.15 -1.42 -22.26
CA LYS A 70 80.20 -0.29 -22.31
C LYS A 70 79.03 -0.52 -23.26
N THR A 71 79.30 -1.08 -24.44
CA THR A 71 78.24 -1.42 -25.40
C THR A 71 77.36 -2.54 -24.87
N GLY A 72 77.93 -3.52 -24.16
CA GLY A 72 77.19 -4.54 -23.43
C GLY A 72 76.27 -3.99 -22.34
N GLU A 73 76.75 -3.03 -21.54
CA GLU A 73 75.95 -2.35 -20.50
C GLU A 73 74.76 -1.59 -21.10
N LEU A 74 74.94 -0.92 -22.25
CA LEU A 74 73.84 -0.23 -22.93
C LEU A 74 72.77 -1.21 -23.41
N VAL A 75 73.18 -2.31 -24.06
CA VAL A 75 72.24 -3.33 -24.53
C VAL A 75 71.52 -4.01 -23.35
N ASP A 76 72.22 -4.31 -22.27
CA ASP A 76 71.61 -4.87 -21.05
C ASP A 76 70.53 -3.92 -20.50
N SER A 77 70.83 -2.61 -20.45
CA SER A 77 69.85 -1.61 -20.00
C SER A 77 68.60 -1.55 -20.90
N GLU A 78 68.76 -1.66 -22.22
CA GLU A 78 67.64 -1.73 -23.17
C GLU A 78 66.81 -3.01 -23.00
N VAL A 79 67.47 -4.16 -22.81
CA VAL A 79 66.81 -5.45 -22.56
C VAL A 79 66.01 -5.41 -21.26
N VAL A 80 66.58 -4.85 -20.18
CA VAL A 80 65.89 -4.68 -18.90
C VAL A 80 64.65 -3.79 -19.08
N MET A 81 64.80 -2.65 -19.76
CA MET A 81 63.68 -1.73 -20.02
C MET A 81 62.57 -2.39 -20.86
N LEU A 82 62.92 -3.14 -21.90
CA LEU A 82 61.96 -3.88 -22.72
C LEU A 82 61.27 -4.98 -21.91
N SER A 83 62.00 -5.70 -21.07
CA SER A 83 61.43 -6.75 -20.23
C SER A 83 60.40 -6.18 -19.24
N ALA A 84 60.71 -5.06 -18.59
CA ALA A 84 59.82 -4.36 -17.69
C ALA A 84 58.57 -3.83 -18.41
N TYR A 85 58.74 -3.32 -19.65
CA TYR A 85 57.62 -2.89 -20.47
C TYR A 85 56.66 -4.05 -20.79
N TRP A 86 57.19 -5.20 -21.21
CA TRP A 86 56.38 -6.37 -21.54
C TRP A 86 55.76 -7.03 -20.31
N GLU A 87 56.43 -6.99 -19.16
CA GLU A 87 55.89 -7.42 -17.87
C GLU A 87 54.63 -6.63 -17.52
N LYS A 88 54.69 -5.29 -17.63
CA LYS A 88 53.55 -4.40 -17.40
C LYS A 88 52.40 -4.63 -18.39
N LYS A 89 52.72 -4.92 -19.66
CA LYS A 89 51.69 -5.25 -20.66
C LYS A 89 51.01 -6.57 -20.34
N ARG A 90 51.78 -7.58 -19.92
CA ARG A 90 51.25 -8.89 -19.53
C ARG A 90 50.40 -8.80 -18.27
N SER A 91 50.82 -8.05 -17.26
CA SER A 91 50.02 -7.86 -16.04
C SER A 91 48.66 -7.23 -16.38
N GLY A 92 48.63 -6.17 -17.21
CA GLY A 92 47.37 -5.58 -17.64
C GLY A 92 46.48 -6.51 -18.47
N LEU A 93 47.07 -7.45 -19.21
CA LEU A 93 46.33 -8.50 -19.94
C LEU A 93 45.72 -9.53 -18.99
N LEU A 94 46.47 -9.93 -17.95
CA LEU A 94 45.97 -10.84 -16.90
C LEU A 94 44.83 -10.19 -16.10
N ASP A 95 44.96 -8.91 -15.76
CA ASP A 95 43.90 -8.17 -15.09
C ASP A 95 42.62 -8.14 -15.95
N LEU A 96 42.74 -7.86 -17.25
CA LEU A 96 41.60 -7.89 -18.18
C LEU A 96 40.99 -9.30 -18.27
N GLN A 97 41.82 -10.34 -18.33
CA GLN A 97 41.37 -11.72 -18.35
C GLN A 97 40.57 -12.06 -17.09
N ASP A 98 41.05 -11.65 -15.91
CA ASP A 98 40.34 -11.83 -14.64
C ASP A 98 38.97 -11.13 -14.67
N GLN A 99 38.90 -9.87 -15.12
CA GLN A 99 37.63 -9.15 -15.26
C GLN A 99 36.66 -9.85 -16.22
N LEU A 100 37.15 -10.37 -17.36
CA LEU A 100 36.32 -11.13 -18.30
C LEU A 100 35.79 -12.43 -17.68
N GLN A 101 36.56 -13.09 -16.82
CA GLN A 101 36.12 -14.29 -16.10
C GLN A 101 35.05 -14.00 -15.05
N GLN A 102 34.90 -12.75 -14.59
CA GLN A 102 33.86 -12.34 -13.64
C GLN A 102 32.49 -12.08 -14.32
N ILE A 103 32.45 -11.86 -15.64
CA ILE A 103 31.21 -11.57 -16.37
C ILE A 103 30.12 -12.64 -16.16
N PRO A 104 30.40 -13.96 -16.22
CA PRO A 104 29.38 -14.98 -15.97
C PRO A 104 28.80 -14.93 -14.55
N VAL A 105 29.60 -14.58 -13.54
CA VAL A 105 29.13 -14.41 -12.16
C VAL A 105 28.19 -13.22 -12.05
N PHE A 106 28.54 -12.11 -12.71
CA PHE A 106 27.65 -10.94 -12.80
C PHE A 106 26.35 -11.27 -13.54
N LEU A 107 26.42 -12.01 -14.65
CA LEU A 107 25.25 -12.46 -15.40
C LEU A 107 24.35 -13.36 -14.54
N ALA A 108 24.91 -14.31 -13.80
CA ALA A 108 24.13 -15.15 -12.88
C ALA A 108 23.43 -14.33 -11.78
N GLY A 109 24.08 -13.28 -11.27
CA GLY A 109 23.45 -12.32 -10.35
C GLY A 109 22.29 -11.56 -10.99
N LEU A 110 22.48 -11.09 -12.22
CA LEU A 110 21.43 -10.42 -13.00
C LEU A 110 20.25 -11.36 -13.28
N GLU A 111 20.51 -12.62 -13.64
CA GLU A 111 19.48 -13.64 -13.85
C GLU A 111 18.71 -13.93 -12.56
N SER A 112 19.39 -14.04 -11.42
CA SER A 112 18.76 -14.22 -10.11
C SER A 112 17.85 -13.04 -9.72
N THR A 113 18.33 -11.80 -9.89
CA THR A 113 17.50 -10.61 -9.65
C THR A 113 16.34 -10.48 -10.64
N THR A 114 16.53 -10.91 -11.88
CA THR A 114 15.45 -10.94 -12.87
C THR A 114 14.38 -11.98 -12.47
N ALA A 115 14.80 -13.16 -11.99
CA ALA A 115 13.89 -14.19 -11.50
C ALA A 115 13.09 -13.73 -10.28
N SER A 116 13.73 -13.02 -9.33
CA SER A 116 13.02 -12.47 -8.17
C SER A 116 12.02 -11.38 -8.54
N LEU A 117 12.32 -10.56 -9.55
CA LEU A 117 11.36 -9.59 -10.11
C LEU A 117 10.14 -10.29 -10.73
N VAL A 118 10.35 -11.35 -11.51
CA VAL A 118 9.25 -12.14 -12.09
C VAL A 118 8.37 -12.76 -10.99
N GLN A 119 9.00 -13.27 -9.93
CA GLN A 119 8.27 -13.81 -8.78
C GLN A 119 7.45 -12.73 -8.06
N LEU A 120 8.04 -11.55 -7.85
CA LEU A 120 7.35 -10.41 -7.24
C LEU A 120 6.15 -9.94 -8.09
N GLU A 121 6.30 -9.90 -9.42
CA GLU A 121 5.20 -9.62 -10.34
C GLU A 121 4.05 -10.63 -10.19
N ALA A 122 4.36 -11.92 -10.04
CA ALA A 122 3.35 -12.95 -9.80
C ALA A 122 2.61 -12.73 -8.47
N HIS A 123 3.33 -12.39 -7.39
CA HIS A 123 2.70 -12.06 -6.11
C HIS A 123 1.80 -10.82 -6.19
N PHE A 124 2.19 -9.80 -6.96
CA PHE A 124 1.34 -8.62 -7.19
C PHE A 124 0.04 -8.99 -7.90
N LYS A 125 0.11 -9.83 -8.94
CA LYS A 125 -1.10 -10.32 -9.65
C LYS A 125 -2.02 -11.13 -8.73
N GLU A 126 -1.45 -11.96 -7.86
CA GLU A 126 -2.22 -12.70 -6.86
C GLU A 126 -2.89 -11.76 -5.84
N MET A 127 -2.17 -10.73 -5.37
CA MET A 127 -2.73 -9.72 -4.48
C MET A 127 -3.86 -8.92 -5.15
N GLU A 128 -3.70 -8.53 -6.41
CA GLU A 128 -4.76 -7.90 -7.21
C GLU A 128 -6.00 -8.78 -7.30
N HIS A 129 -5.82 -10.08 -7.53
CA HIS A 129 -6.94 -11.03 -7.53
C HIS A 129 -7.65 -11.10 -6.17
N HIS A 130 -6.90 -11.17 -5.07
CA HIS A 130 -7.48 -11.16 -3.72
C HIS A 130 -8.21 -9.86 -3.39
N LEU A 131 -7.71 -8.71 -3.85
CA LEU A 131 -8.37 -7.42 -3.67
C LEU A 131 -9.69 -7.34 -4.43
N LEU A 132 -9.72 -7.81 -5.68
CA LEU A 132 -10.96 -7.90 -6.47
C LEU A 132 -11.98 -8.82 -5.78
N HIS A 133 -11.53 -9.98 -5.28
CA HIS A 133 -12.41 -10.89 -4.56
C HIS A 133 -12.97 -10.25 -3.27
N LEU A 134 -12.15 -9.48 -2.54
CA LEU A 134 -12.59 -8.75 -1.36
C LEU A 134 -13.63 -7.67 -1.71
N GLU A 135 -13.43 -6.95 -2.82
CA GLU A 135 -14.40 -5.96 -3.32
C GLU A 135 -15.76 -6.62 -3.63
N ASP A 136 -15.75 -7.78 -4.31
CA ASP A 136 -16.96 -8.56 -4.58
C ASP A 136 -17.67 -8.99 -3.28
N LEU A 137 -16.91 -9.47 -2.29
CA LEU A 137 -17.47 -9.87 -0.99
C LEU A 137 -18.06 -8.68 -0.23
N CYS A 138 -17.40 -7.51 -0.26
CA CYS A 138 -17.91 -6.28 0.34
C CYS A 138 -19.23 -5.86 -0.33
N GLY A 139 -19.28 -5.84 -1.67
CA GLY A 139 -20.51 -5.54 -2.41
C GLY A 139 -21.66 -6.50 -2.08
N GLN A 140 -21.36 -7.80 -1.93
CA GLN A 140 -22.34 -8.79 -1.48
C GLN A 140 -22.84 -8.52 -0.06
N CYS A 141 -21.94 -8.20 0.89
CA CYS A 141 -22.32 -7.88 2.27
C CYS A 141 -23.23 -6.65 2.34
N GLU A 142 -22.91 -5.60 1.59
CA GLU A 142 -23.73 -4.38 1.53
C GLU A 142 -25.12 -4.66 0.95
N LEU A 143 -25.19 -5.44 -0.13
CA LEU A 143 -26.46 -5.84 -0.73
C LEU A 143 -27.32 -6.64 0.24
N GLN A 144 -26.73 -7.59 0.99
CA GLN A 144 -27.45 -8.36 2.00
C GLN A 144 -27.96 -7.46 3.12
N ARG A 145 -27.13 -6.54 3.61
CA ARG A 145 -27.53 -5.56 4.63
C ARG A 145 -28.69 -4.68 4.16
N TYR A 146 -28.65 -4.22 2.91
CA TYR A 146 -29.74 -3.44 2.31
C TYR A 146 -31.05 -4.24 2.25
N LYS A 147 -31.00 -5.47 1.73
CA LYS A 147 -32.17 -6.36 1.69
C LYS A 147 -32.77 -6.58 3.07
N HIS A 148 -31.92 -6.85 4.07
CA HIS A 148 -32.38 -7.05 5.45
C HIS A 148 -33.05 -5.80 6.02
N MET A 149 -32.46 -4.62 5.80
CA MET A 149 -33.05 -3.35 6.21
C MET A 149 -34.43 -3.12 5.57
N GLN A 150 -34.58 -3.40 4.27
CA GLN A 150 -35.86 -3.26 3.57
C GLN A 150 -36.93 -4.21 4.11
N ILE A 151 -36.56 -5.47 4.40
CA ILE A 151 -37.47 -6.44 5.02
C ILE A 151 -37.93 -5.92 6.38
N LEU A 152 -37.00 -5.46 7.22
CA LEU A 152 -37.30 -4.95 8.55
C LEU A 152 -38.20 -3.71 8.49
N GLN A 153 -37.95 -2.78 7.57
CA GLN A 153 -38.79 -1.60 7.36
C GLN A 153 -40.23 -2.00 6.99
N ARG A 154 -40.38 -2.94 6.06
CA ARG A 154 -41.71 -3.45 5.65
C ARG A 154 -42.44 -4.15 6.79
N GLU A 155 -41.73 -4.95 7.58
CA GLU A 155 -42.30 -5.65 8.73
C GLU A 155 -42.76 -4.66 9.82
N ASN A 156 -41.92 -3.68 10.14
CA ASN A 156 -42.25 -2.61 11.09
C ASN A 156 -43.46 -1.80 10.62
N TYR A 157 -43.50 -1.41 9.35
CA TYR A 157 -44.65 -0.70 8.77
C TYR A 157 -45.94 -1.52 8.90
N LYS A 158 -45.91 -2.81 8.52
CA LYS A 158 -47.06 -3.72 8.68
C LYS A 158 -47.49 -3.85 10.15
N LYS A 159 -46.54 -3.89 11.08
CA LYS A 159 -46.83 -3.96 12.52
C LYS A 159 -47.49 -2.68 13.02
N THR A 160 -47.00 -1.51 12.62
CA THR A 160 -47.61 -0.22 12.98
C THR A 160 -49.02 -0.11 12.42
N LYS A 161 -49.23 -0.47 11.15
CA LYS A 161 -50.57 -0.45 10.54
C LYS A 161 -51.57 -1.39 11.22
N ARG A 162 -51.13 -2.58 11.65
CA ARG A 162 -51.99 -3.48 12.44
C ARG A 162 -52.41 -2.85 13.77
N LYS A 163 -51.49 -2.18 14.46
CA LYS A 163 -51.81 -1.47 15.72
C LYS A 163 -52.76 -0.30 15.51
N GLU A 164 -52.53 0.52 14.47
CA GLU A 164 -53.42 1.63 14.13
C GLU A 164 -54.85 1.14 13.85
N LEU A 165 -54.99 0.05 13.11
CA LEU A 165 -56.30 -0.57 12.85
C LEU A 165 -56.97 -1.12 14.12
N GLU A 166 -56.20 -1.74 15.01
CA GLU A 166 -56.71 -2.24 16.30
C GLU A 166 -57.20 -1.11 17.19
N ILE A 167 -56.48 0.02 17.24
CA ILE A 167 -56.88 1.23 17.97
C ILE A 167 -58.14 1.84 17.36
N PHE A 168 -58.15 2.06 16.04
CA PHE A 168 -59.32 2.65 15.36
C PHE A 168 -60.57 1.78 15.54
N LYS A 169 -60.43 0.46 15.49
CA LYS A 169 -61.53 -0.47 15.77
C LYS A 169 -62.03 -0.31 17.20
N ALA A 170 -61.14 -0.27 18.19
CA ALA A 170 -61.53 -0.08 19.58
C ALA A 170 -62.23 1.28 19.81
N GLU A 171 -61.75 2.35 19.18
CA GLU A 171 -62.39 3.66 19.21
C GLU A 171 -63.81 3.61 18.62
N LEU A 172 -63.97 3.00 17.45
CA LEU A 172 -65.29 2.84 16.81
C LEU A 172 -66.25 1.98 17.65
N ASP A 173 -65.75 0.91 18.26
CA ASP A 173 -66.52 0.06 19.18
C ASP A 173 -66.99 0.88 20.40
N THR A 174 -66.13 1.72 20.98
CA THR A 174 -66.51 2.61 22.10
C THR A 174 -67.50 3.70 21.68
N GLU A 175 -67.33 4.30 20.50
CA GLU A 175 -68.24 5.30 19.96
C GLU A 175 -69.62 4.69 19.69
N HIS A 176 -69.66 3.47 19.14
CA HIS A 176 -70.90 2.73 18.91
C HIS A 176 -71.64 2.45 20.23
N VAL A 177 -70.95 1.92 21.24
CA VAL A 177 -71.54 1.67 22.57
C VAL A 177 -72.06 2.97 23.19
N GLN A 178 -71.28 4.06 23.14
CA GLN A 178 -71.70 5.36 23.67
C GLN A 178 -72.95 5.88 22.94
N LYS A 179 -72.99 5.81 21.61
CA LYS A 179 -74.13 6.25 20.80
C LYS A 179 -75.40 5.45 21.10
N VAL A 180 -75.27 4.14 21.31
CA VAL A 180 -76.39 3.28 21.74
C VAL A 180 -76.90 3.71 23.11
N LEU A 181 -76.02 3.93 24.09
CA LEU A 181 -76.40 4.42 25.43
C LEU A 181 -77.07 5.80 25.37
N ASP A 182 -76.55 6.73 24.57
CA ASP A 182 -77.15 8.06 24.40
C ASP A 182 -78.53 7.97 23.75
N MET A 183 -78.71 7.08 22.77
CA MET A 183 -80.01 6.80 22.14
C MET A 183 -81.00 6.21 23.14
N GLU A 184 -80.59 5.21 23.94
CA GLU A 184 -81.42 4.62 25.01
C GLU A 184 -81.82 5.67 26.05
N HIS A 185 -80.88 6.47 26.54
CA HIS A 185 -81.17 7.53 27.50
C HIS A 185 -82.12 8.60 26.93
N THR A 186 -81.92 8.98 25.66
CA THR A 186 -82.84 9.91 24.97
C THR A 186 -84.24 9.31 24.85
N GLN A 187 -84.36 8.01 24.57
CA GLN A 187 -85.66 7.33 24.54
C GLN A 187 -86.30 7.27 25.94
N GLU A 188 -85.54 6.95 26.99
CA GLU A 188 -86.02 6.94 28.37
C GLU A 188 -86.50 8.32 28.84
N MET A 189 -85.76 9.39 28.54
CA MET A 189 -86.18 10.76 28.86
C MET A 189 -87.51 11.11 28.20
N LYS A 190 -87.70 10.76 26.91
CA LYS A 190 -88.98 10.96 26.20
C LYS A 190 -90.13 10.20 26.86
N LEU A 191 -89.89 8.96 27.29
CA LEU A 191 -90.90 8.16 28.00
C LEU A 191 -91.24 8.77 29.37
N LYS A 192 -90.24 9.26 30.11
CA LYS A 192 -90.42 9.88 31.42
C LYS A 192 -91.13 11.23 31.35
N GLU A 193 -90.78 12.07 30.37
CA GLU A 193 -91.49 13.34 30.10
C GLU A 193 -92.95 13.08 29.74
N ARG A 194 -93.21 12.07 28.90
CA ARG A 194 -94.57 11.63 28.58
C ARG A 194 -95.34 11.16 29.81
N GLN A 195 -94.71 10.36 30.68
CA GLN A 195 -95.31 9.93 31.93
C GLN A 195 -95.65 11.14 32.82
N LYS A 196 -94.73 12.10 32.96
CA LYS A 196 -94.93 13.32 33.74
C LYS A 196 -96.08 14.16 33.20
N PHE A 197 -96.18 14.30 31.88
CA PHE A 197 -97.28 15.01 31.23
C PHE A 197 -98.65 14.40 31.58
N PHE A 198 -98.75 13.06 31.56
CA PHE A 198 -99.99 12.38 31.96
C PHE A 198 -100.30 12.50 33.45
N GLU A 199 -99.28 12.43 34.31
CA GLU A 199 -99.45 12.63 35.75
C GLU A 199 -99.94 14.04 36.07
N GLU A 200 -99.36 15.06 35.44
CA GLU A 200 -99.80 16.45 35.59
C GLU A 200 -101.24 16.66 35.09
N ALA A 201 -101.61 16.02 33.97
CA ALA A 201 -102.99 16.05 33.48
C ALA A 201 -103.96 15.39 34.47
N PHE A 202 -103.59 14.24 35.03
CA PHE A 202 -104.40 13.55 36.03
C PHE A 202 -104.56 14.36 37.33
N GLN A 203 -103.48 14.97 37.80
CA GLN A 203 -103.50 15.82 38.98
C GLN A 203 -104.44 17.02 38.77
N GLN A 204 -104.40 17.66 37.60
CA GLN A 204 -105.32 18.73 37.23
C GLN A 204 -106.77 18.24 37.25
N ASP A 205 -107.05 17.07 36.68
CA ASP A 205 -108.39 16.48 36.67
C ASP A 205 -108.89 16.19 38.11
N MET A 206 -108.01 15.70 38.99
CA MET A 206 -108.31 15.44 40.39
C MET A 206 -108.57 16.73 41.17
N GLU A 207 -107.76 17.77 40.97
CA GLU A 207 -107.95 19.10 41.57
C GLU A 207 -109.27 19.75 41.10
N GLN A 208 -109.61 19.61 39.82
CA GLN A 208 -110.89 20.08 39.29
C GLN A 208 -112.06 19.37 39.97
N TYR A 209 -112.00 18.05 40.09
CA TYR A 209 -113.02 17.26 40.76
C TYR A 209 -113.21 17.69 42.22
N LEU A 210 -112.13 17.86 42.97
CA LEU A 210 -112.17 18.31 44.37
C LEU A 210 -112.75 19.73 44.51
N ASN A 211 -112.48 20.62 43.56
CA ASN A 211 -112.95 22.01 43.60
C ASN A 211 -114.40 22.19 43.14
N THR A 212 -114.89 21.38 42.18
CA THR A 212 -116.21 21.59 41.54
C THR A 212 -117.23 20.46 41.77
N GLY A 213 -116.79 19.28 42.22
CA GLY A 213 -117.64 18.12 42.49
C GLY A 213 -117.98 17.23 41.28
N TYR A 214 -117.52 17.56 40.07
CA TYR A 214 -117.78 16.81 38.83
C TYR A 214 -116.55 16.82 37.91
N LEU A 215 -116.30 15.74 37.16
CA LEU A 215 -115.17 15.63 36.22
C LEU A 215 -115.59 15.97 34.78
N GLN A 216 -114.95 16.93 34.13
CA GLN A 216 -115.18 17.27 32.71
C GLN A 216 -114.18 16.56 31.77
N ILE A 217 -114.28 15.23 31.68
CA ILE A 217 -113.32 14.43 30.88
C ILE A 217 -113.62 14.51 29.36
N ALA A 218 -114.87 14.76 28.97
CA ALA A 218 -115.32 14.56 27.59
C ALA A 218 -115.02 15.73 26.63
N GLU A 219 -114.76 16.94 27.12
CA GLU A 219 -114.78 18.16 26.28
C GLU A 219 -113.38 18.70 25.93
N ARG A 220 -112.31 18.16 26.54
CA ARG A 220 -110.93 18.67 26.38
C ARG A 220 -109.97 17.79 25.58
N ARG A 221 -110.39 16.60 25.14
CA ARG A 221 -109.55 15.70 24.32
C ARG A 221 -109.80 15.93 22.83
N GLU A 222 -108.88 16.62 22.17
CA GLU A 222 -108.69 16.42 20.72
C GLU A 222 -108.32 14.94 20.45
N PRO A 223 -108.65 14.38 19.27
CA PRO A 223 -108.54 12.96 19.00
C PRO A 223 -107.17 12.41 19.38
N ILE A 224 -107.18 11.42 20.27
CA ILE A 224 -106.02 10.64 20.68
C ILE A 224 -105.45 9.97 19.42
N GLY A 225 -104.44 10.59 18.82
CA GLY A 225 -103.57 9.93 17.84
C GLY A 225 -102.84 8.80 18.55
N SER A 226 -103.33 7.58 18.34
CA SER A 226 -102.67 6.30 18.60
C SER A 226 -102.07 6.10 20.01
N MET A 227 -102.93 5.64 20.93
CA MET A 227 -102.53 4.90 22.13
C MET A 227 -102.13 3.44 21.82
N SER A 228 -101.55 3.16 20.64
CA SER A 228 -101.09 1.82 20.31
C SER A 228 -99.70 1.59 20.87
N SER A 229 -99.63 0.58 21.73
CA SER A 229 -98.46 0.02 22.38
C SER A 229 -97.39 -0.40 21.36
N MET A 230 -96.12 -0.17 21.69
CA MET A 230 -94.98 -0.75 20.99
C MET A 230 -94.93 -0.43 19.49
N GLU A 231 -94.70 0.84 19.12
CA GLU A 231 -94.02 1.11 17.85
C GLU A 231 -92.55 0.67 18.02
N VAL A 232 -92.32 -0.64 17.93
CA VAL A 232 -91.06 -1.17 17.41
C VAL A 232 -90.88 -0.44 16.09
N ASN A 233 -89.79 0.29 15.87
CA ASN A 233 -89.51 0.86 14.55
C ASN A 233 -89.26 -0.28 13.55
N VAL A 234 -90.32 -0.98 13.13
CA VAL A 234 -90.31 -2.01 12.08
C VAL A 234 -89.76 -1.40 10.80
N ASP A 235 -90.08 -0.12 10.55
CA ASP A 235 -89.63 0.65 9.39
C ASP A 235 -88.12 0.93 9.37
N THR A 236 -87.39 0.73 10.47
CA THR A 236 -85.91 0.82 10.49
C THR A 236 -85.22 -0.54 10.41
N LEU A 237 -85.95 -1.64 10.65
CA LEU A 237 -85.41 -2.99 10.51
C LEU A 237 -85.39 -3.44 9.05
N GLU A 238 -86.30 -2.90 8.21
CA GLU A 238 -86.37 -3.18 6.76
C GLU A 238 -85.24 -2.51 5.94
N GLN A 239 -84.43 -1.62 6.54
CA GLN A 239 -83.25 -1.02 5.88
C GLN A 239 -81.91 -1.60 6.33
N MET A 240 -81.92 -2.64 7.16
CA MET A 240 -80.70 -3.41 7.46
C MET A 240 -80.49 -4.46 6.36
N ASP A 241 -80.38 -4.00 5.11
CA ASP A 241 -79.77 -4.83 4.08
C ASP A 241 -78.34 -5.10 4.56
N LEU A 242 -78.08 -6.37 4.89
CA LEU A 242 -76.73 -6.91 4.91
C LEU A 242 -76.15 -6.64 3.51
N VAL A 243 -75.48 -5.50 3.34
CA VAL A 243 -74.49 -5.36 2.30
C VAL A 243 -73.39 -6.34 2.70
N ASP A 244 -73.51 -7.54 2.17
CA ASP A 244 -72.49 -8.58 2.20
C ASP A 244 -71.21 -7.97 1.62
N MET A 245 -70.35 -7.40 2.47
CA MET A 245 -69.06 -6.82 2.08
C MET A 245 -68.03 -7.90 1.78
N SER A 246 -68.43 -8.92 1.03
CA SER A 246 -67.53 -9.82 0.33
C SER A 246 -67.27 -9.29 -1.08
N ASP A 247 -66.82 -8.04 -1.20
CA ASP A 247 -66.28 -7.51 -2.46
C ASP A 247 -64.82 -8.00 -2.62
N GLN A 248 -64.66 -9.33 -2.56
CA GLN A 248 -63.39 -10.06 -2.63
C GLN A 248 -62.66 -9.77 -3.96
N GLU A 249 -63.41 -9.40 -4.99
CA GLU A 249 -62.90 -9.05 -6.32
C GLU A 249 -62.17 -7.69 -6.33
N ALA A 250 -62.65 -6.70 -5.55
CA ALA A 250 -61.98 -5.40 -5.41
C ALA A 250 -60.67 -5.50 -4.62
N LEU A 251 -60.60 -6.39 -3.62
CA LEU A 251 -59.38 -6.64 -2.84
C LEU A 251 -58.30 -7.36 -3.66
N ASP A 252 -58.67 -8.30 -4.54
CA ASP A 252 -57.71 -9.00 -5.42
C ASP A 252 -57.11 -8.06 -6.48
N VAL A 253 -57.88 -7.11 -7.02
CA VAL A 253 -57.35 -6.08 -7.94
C VAL A 253 -56.35 -5.14 -7.24
N PHE A 254 -56.60 -4.79 -5.98
CA PHE A 254 -55.68 -3.96 -5.20
C PHE A 254 -54.39 -4.71 -4.80
N LEU A 255 -54.48 -6.01 -4.50
CA LEU A 255 -53.31 -6.82 -4.16
C LEU A 255 -52.47 -7.22 -5.39
N ASN A 256 -53.09 -7.43 -6.56
CA ASN A 256 -52.40 -7.83 -7.79
C ASN A 256 -51.81 -6.66 -8.60
N SER A 257 -52.29 -5.43 -8.42
CA SER A 257 -51.78 -4.24 -9.14
C SER A 257 -50.41 -3.73 -8.65
N GLY A 258 -49.88 -4.27 -7.55
CA GLY A 258 -48.51 -3.99 -7.06
C GLY A 258 -47.42 -4.92 -7.61
N VAL A 259 -47.75 -5.85 -8.51
CA VAL A 259 -46.85 -6.93 -8.96
C VAL A 259 -46.37 -6.77 -10.42
N GLU A 260 -46.76 -5.73 -11.16
CA GLU A 260 -46.33 -5.58 -12.55
C GLU A 260 -44.96 -4.88 -12.77
N ASP A 261 -44.28 -4.42 -11.71
CA ASP A 261 -42.93 -3.84 -11.82
C ASP A 261 -41.77 -4.87 -11.68
N SER A 262 -42.06 -6.18 -11.74
CA SER A 262 -41.01 -7.22 -11.79
C SER A 262 -40.48 -7.54 -13.19
N SER A 263 -41.06 -6.96 -14.25
CA SER A 263 -40.62 -7.18 -15.64
C SER A 263 -39.48 -6.24 -16.09
N LEU A 264 -39.13 -5.22 -15.31
CA LEU A 264 -38.02 -4.31 -15.63
C LEU A 264 -36.64 -4.79 -15.16
N LEU A 265 -36.58 -5.83 -14.33
CA LEU A 265 -35.31 -6.42 -13.89
C LEU A 265 -34.66 -7.33 -14.95
N SER A 266 -35.37 -7.66 -16.03
CA SER A 266 -34.80 -8.45 -17.14
C SER A 266 -34.02 -7.60 -18.17
N ALA A 267 -34.07 -6.27 -18.09
CA ALA A 267 -33.33 -5.38 -18.99
C ALA A 267 -31.96 -4.94 -18.43
N MET A 268 -31.70 -5.12 -17.13
CA MET A 268 -30.45 -4.66 -16.50
C MET A 268 -29.29 -5.68 -16.56
N ILE A 269 -29.52 -6.90 -17.05
CA ILE A 269 -28.45 -7.91 -17.22
C ILE A 269 -27.63 -7.69 -18.51
N VAL A 270 -28.01 -6.72 -19.37
CA VAL A 270 -27.33 -6.48 -20.66
C VAL A 270 -26.18 -5.46 -20.58
N PHE A 271 -25.95 -4.76 -19.46
CA PHE A 271 -24.73 -3.96 -19.29
C PHE A 271 -23.54 -4.83 -18.88
N ARG A 272 -23.12 -5.65 -19.83
CA ARG A 272 -21.82 -6.30 -19.91
C ARG A 272 -20.76 -5.21 -20.00
N PHE A 273 -19.97 -5.03 -18.94
CA PHE A 273 -18.76 -4.21 -18.93
C PHE A 273 -17.86 -4.54 -20.14
N PRO A 274 -17.45 -3.55 -20.95
CA PRO A 274 -16.24 -3.66 -21.74
C PRO A 274 -15.04 -3.38 -20.84
N LEU A 275 -14.25 -4.42 -20.71
CA LEU A 275 -12.88 -4.47 -20.24
C LEU A 275 -12.03 -3.25 -20.69
N SER A 276 -11.28 -2.71 -19.74
CA SER A 276 -9.94 -2.10 -19.88
C SER A 276 -9.74 -1.05 -20.98
N GLN A 277 -9.56 0.22 -20.58
CA GLN A 277 -8.44 1.03 -21.10
C GLN A 277 -7.84 1.93 -20.00
N SER A 278 -6.52 1.81 -19.93
CA SER A 278 -5.51 2.53 -19.16
C SER A 278 -5.72 4.04 -18.99
N TRP A 279 -5.50 4.54 -17.76
CA TRP A 279 -5.15 5.95 -17.53
C TRP A 279 -3.69 6.06 -17.15
N THR A 280 -2.88 6.56 -18.09
CA THR A 280 -1.52 6.99 -17.87
C THR A 280 -1.47 8.31 -17.10
N ARG A 281 -0.67 8.27 -16.03
CA ARG A 281 -0.04 9.36 -15.29
C ARG A 281 0.51 10.50 -16.17
N SER A 282 0.18 11.75 -15.81
CA SER A 282 1.01 12.99 -15.88
C SER A 282 0.11 14.17 -15.49
N SER A 283 0.49 15.27 -14.86
CA SER A 283 1.72 15.79 -14.27
C SER A 283 1.33 16.98 -13.37
N LEU A 284 2.15 17.25 -12.34
CA LEU A 284 2.39 18.54 -11.69
C LEU A 284 1.45 19.73 -11.96
N GLN A 285 0.81 20.26 -10.90
CA GLN A 285 0.55 21.70 -10.80
C GLN A 285 0.79 22.17 -9.36
N LYS A 286 1.56 23.24 -9.27
CA LYS A 286 2.17 23.85 -8.08
C LYS A 286 1.16 24.56 -7.17
N HIS A 287 1.51 24.62 -5.89
CA HIS A 287 1.04 25.61 -4.90
C HIS A 287 1.26 27.05 -5.41
N PRO A 288 0.49 28.03 -4.88
CA PRO A 288 1.10 28.89 -3.87
C PRO A 288 0.21 29.13 -2.64
N GLU A 289 0.87 29.69 -1.64
CA GLU A 289 0.39 30.04 -0.31
C GLU A 289 -0.74 31.07 -0.30
N GLN A 290 -1.60 31.01 0.71
CA GLN A 290 -2.10 32.20 1.39
C GLN A 290 -2.41 31.89 2.86
N SER A 291 -1.72 32.64 3.71
CA SER A 291 -1.81 32.71 5.16
C SER A 291 -3.18 33.17 5.65
N LEU A 292 -3.80 32.42 6.57
CA LEU A 292 -4.63 33.02 7.63
C LEU A 292 -4.40 32.31 8.96
N LEU A 293 -3.76 33.07 9.82
CA LEU A 293 -3.39 32.80 11.19
C LEU A 293 -4.66 32.84 12.07
N ALA A 294 -5.11 31.70 12.61
CA ALA A 294 -6.11 31.67 13.67
C ALA A 294 -5.65 30.76 14.81
N LYS A 295 -5.21 31.41 15.89
CA LYS A 295 -4.87 30.83 17.19
C LYS A 295 -6.06 30.05 17.76
N MET A 296 -5.83 28.82 18.21
CA MET A 296 -6.64 28.21 19.28
C MET A 296 -5.71 27.64 20.36
N PRO A 297 -6.01 27.86 21.66
CA PRO A 297 -5.12 27.51 22.75
C PRO A 297 -5.16 26.02 23.10
N VAL A 298 -3.98 25.49 23.41
CA VAL A 298 -3.73 24.17 24.00
C VAL A 298 -4.41 24.12 25.38
N LYS A 299 -5.30 23.16 25.57
CA LYS A 299 -5.92 22.86 26.86
C LYS A 299 -5.06 21.80 27.56
N GLU A 300 -4.51 22.18 28.71
CA GLU A 300 -3.73 21.33 29.60
C GLU A 300 -4.53 20.07 30.01
N MET A 301 -3.90 18.90 29.88
CA MET A 301 -4.34 17.65 30.51
C MET A 301 -3.69 17.56 31.91
N PRO A 302 -4.44 17.20 32.96
CA PRO A 302 -3.86 17.00 34.29
C PRO A 302 -3.10 15.67 34.36
N GLN A 303 -1.87 15.74 34.89
CA GLN A 303 -1.13 14.56 35.33
C GLN A 303 -1.89 13.88 36.47
N TRP A 304 -2.11 12.57 36.34
CA TRP A 304 -2.50 11.72 37.47
C TRP A 304 -1.25 11.00 37.96
N SER A 305 -0.87 11.30 39.20
CA SER A 305 0.16 10.65 39.98
C SER A 305 -0.46 9.57 40.87
N SER A 306 -0.12 8.30 40.63
CA SER A 306 0.25 7.26 41.61
C SER A 306 0.57 5.97 40.87
#